data_AF-A0A972ZJA4-F1
#
_entry.id   AF-A0A972ZJA4-F1
#
_cell.length_a   1.000
_cell.length_b   1.000
_cell.length_c   1.000
_cell.angle_alpha   90.00
_cell.angle_beta   90.00
_cell.angle_gamma   90.00
#
_symmetry.space_group_name_H-M   'P 1'
#
loop_
_entity.id
_entity.type
_entity.pdbx_description
1 polymer ?
#
loop_
_entity_poly.entity_id
_entity_poly.type
_entity_poly.pdbx_seq_one_letter_code
_entity_poly.pdbx_strand_id
1 'polypeptide(L)' 'MSLNCKKPEDVLKILKDDDINFVDLRFTDPRGKWQHLTMTSDFIDDDSFTDGIMFDGSSIAGWKAINESDMSLI' A
#
# COMPACT_ATOMS: atom_id res chain seq x y z
N MET A 1 5.42 18.23 -4.70
CA MET A 1 4.47 18.36 -5.83
C MET A 1 3.54 17.17 -5.72
N SER A 2 2.21 17.37 -5.73
CA SER A 2 1.26 16.24 -5.66
C SER A 2 0.95 15.73 -7.06
N LEU A 3 1.10 14.44 -7.28
CA LEU A 3 0.64 13.77 -8.49
C LEU A 3 -0.88 13.58 -8.32
N ASN A 4 -1.68 14.35 -9.04
CA ASN A 4 -3.14 14.36 -8.89
C ASN A 4 -3.78 13.13 -9.57
N CYS A 5 -3.43 11.93 -9.13
CA CYS A 5 -3.98 10.68 -9.64
C CYS A 5 -5.40 10.47 -9.11
N LYS A 6 -6.33 10.05 -9.97
CA LYS A 6 -7.72 9.77 -9.57
C LYS A 6 -8.13 8.32 -9.86
N LYS A 7 -7.42 7.65 -10.76
CA LYS A 7 -7.65 6.27 -11.15
C LYS A 7 -6.37 5.44 -10.99
N PRO A 8 -6.49 4.11 -10.82
CA PRO A 8 -5.34 3.20 -10.83
C PRO A 8 -4.42 3.40 -12.04
N GLU A 9 -5.03 3.54 -13.24
CA GLU A 9 -4.33 3.79 -14.51
C GLU A 9 -3.41 5.01 -14.46
N ASP A 10 -3.82 6.08 -13.75
CA ASP A 10 -3.00 7.31 -13.62
C ASP A 10 -1.73 7.02 -12.82
N VAL A 11 -1.83 6.20 -11.76
CA VAL A 11 -0.71 5.83 -10.90
C VAL A 11 0.27 4.94 -11.68
N LEU A 12 -0.23 3.88 -12.33
CA LEU A 12 0.58 2.96 -13.12
C LEU A 12 1.31 3.66 -14.26
N LYS A 13 0.67 4.65 -14.88
CA LYS A 13 1.29 5.47 -15.91
C LYS A 13 2.46 6.27 -15.37
N ILE A 14 2.30 6.94 -14.23
CA ILE A 14 3.36 7.75 -13.64
C ILE A 14 4.53 6.89 -13.15
N LEU A 15 4.26 5.72 -12.57
CA LEU A 15 5.31 4.80 -12.16
C LEU A 15 6.23 4.43 -13.34
N LYS A 16 5.66 4.27 -14.54
CA LYS A 16 6.40 3.98 -15.77
C LYS A 16 7.05 5.23 -16.39
N ASP A 17 6.31 6.32 -16.52
CA ASP A 17 6.76 7.54 -17.20
C ASP A 17 7.92 8.22 -16.43
N ASP A 18 7.88 8.17 -15.10
CA ASP A 18 8.87 8.80 -14.21
C ASP A 18 9.94 7.82 -13.67
N ASP A 19 9.96 6.57 -14.15
CA ASP A 19 10.89 5.51 -13.74
C ASP A 19 10.99 5.34 -12.21
N ILE A 20 9.83 5.29 -11.55
CA ILE A 20 9.73 5.19 -10.10
C ILE A 20 9.98 3.75 -9.69
N ASN A 21 11.03 3.53 -8.91
CA ASN A 21 11.44 2.20 -8.45
C ASN A 21 10.74 1.72 -7.17
N PHE A 22 10.23 2.65 -6.36
CA PHE A 22 9.68 2.33 -5.04
C PHE A 22 8.38 3.09 -4.78
N VAL A 23 7.42 2.40 -4.17
CA VAL A 23 6.12 2.93 -3.75
C VAL A 23 6.00 2.78 -2.25
N ASP A 24 5.66 3.89 -1.58
CA ASP A 24 5.47 3.94 -0.13
C ASP A 24 3.96 3.96 0.20
N LEU A 25 3.44 2.82 0.62
CA LEU A 25 2.06 2.64 1.04
C LEU A 25 1.91 3.12 2.47
N ARG A 26 0.97 4.01 2.74
CA ARG A 26 0.81 4.66 4.05
C ARG A 26 -0.58 4.42 4.60
N PHE A 27 -0.64 4.07 5.88
CA PHE A 27 -1.89 3.85 6.59
C PHE A 27 -1.76 4.26 8.06
N THR A 28 -2.89 4.29 8.77
CA THR A 28 -2.94 4.63 10.19
C THR A 28 -3.52 3.49 11.00
N ASP A 29 -2.93 3.25 12.16
CA ASP A 29 -3.52 2.33 13.14
C ASP A 29 -4.71 3.01 13.86
N PRO A 30 -5.54 2.28 14.62
CA PRO A 30 -6.74 2.83 15.27
C PRO A 30 -6.40 3.83 16.37
N ARG A 31 -5.12 3.90 16.78
CA ARG A 31 -4.60 4.82 17.78
C ARG A 31 -4.04 6.09 17.13
N GLY A 32 -4.10 6.20 15.80
CA GLY A 32 -3.66 7.35 15.02
C GLY A 32 -2.16 7.35 14.72
N LYS A 33 -1.44 6.24 14.96
CA LYS A 33 -0.02 6.15 14.58
C LYS A 33 0.09 5.95 13.07
N TRP A 34 1.00 6.71 12.47
CA TRP A 34 1.36 6.55 11.07
C TRP A 34 2.22 5.30 10.88
N GLN A 35 1.83 4.47 9.93
CA GLN A 35 2.55 3.27 9.51
C GLN A 35 2.77 3.34 8.00
N HIS A 36 3.80 2.66 7.52
CA HIS A 36 4.08 2.62 6.10
C HIS A 36 4.79 1.33 5.70
N LEU A 37 4.61 0.94 4.44
CA LEU A 37 5.25 -0.19 3.80
C LEU A 37 5.82 0.27 2.46
N THR A 38 7.13 0.11 2.27
CA THR A 38 7.78 0.43 1.01
C THR A 38 7.96 -0.85 0.18
N MET A 39 7.49 -0.82 -1.06
CA MET A 39 7.58 -1.93 -2.01
C MET A 39 8.23 -1.46 -3.31
N THR A 40 8.76 -2.39 -4.10
CA THR A 40 9.18 -2.06 -5.46
C THR A 40 7.94 -1.83 -6.32
N SER A 41 8.04 -0.91 -7.28
CA SER A 41 6.94 -0.55 -8.18
C SER A 41 6.42 -1.75 -8.99
N ASP A 42 7.25 -2.77 -9.20
CA ASP A 42 6.88 -4.04 -9.85
C ASP A 42 5.75 -4.80 -9.13
N PHE A 43 5.54 -4.56 -7.83
CA PHE A 43 4.43 -5.15 -7.07
C PHE A 43 3.12 -4.36 -7.18
N ILE A 44 3.13 -3.20 -7.85
CA ILE A 44 1.95 -2.36 -8.03
C ILE A 44 1.41 -2.58 -9.45
N ASP A 45 0.35 -3.38 -9.55
CA ASP A 45 -0.39 -3.68 -10.77
C ASP A 45 -1.88 -3.39 -10.60
N ASP A 46 -2.70 -3.68 -11.61
CA ASP A 46 -4.14 -3.44 -11.54
C ASP A 46 -4.81 -4.25 -10.40
N ASP A 47 -4.33 -5.47 -10.13
CA ASP A 47 -4.86 -6.34 -9.07
C ASP A 47 -4.56 -5.77 -7.68
N SER A 48 -3.43 -5.07 -7.51
CA SER A 48 -3.08 -4.39 -6.25
C SER A 48 -4.09 -3.32 -5.82
N PHE A 49 -4.88 -2.77 -6.75
CA PHE A 49 -5.94 -1.80 -6.45
C PHE A 49 -7.32 -2.44 -6.21
N THR A 50 -7.49 -3.74 -6.49
CA THR A 50 -8.76 -4.46 -6.28
C THR A 50 -8.67 -5.49 -5.16
N ASP A 51 -7.64 -6.33 -5.21
CA ASP A 51 -7.41 -7.41 -4.25
C ASP A 51 -6.55 -6.92 -3.07
N GLY A 52 -5.78 -5.85 -3.30
CA GLY A 52 -4.96 -5.17 -2.32
C GLY A 52 -3.63 -5.89 -2.06
N ILE A 53 -2.83 -5.25 -1.21
CA ILE A 53 -1.46 -5.68 -0.93
C ILE A 53 -1.44 -6.37 0.43
N MET A 54 -1.05 -7.64 0.43
CA MET A 54 -1.00 -8.47 1.62
C MET A 54 0.15 -8.07 2.54
N PHE A 55 -0.13 -7.92 3.84
CA PHE A 55 0.87 -7.63 4.86
C PHE A 55 0.46 -8.24 6.22
N ASP A 56 1.44 -8.38 7.11
CA ASP A 56 1.23 -8.90 8.47
C ASP A 56 0.73 -7.80 9.43
N GLY A 57 -0.56 -7.85 9.75
CA GLY A 57 -1.23 -6.97 10.70
C GLY A 57 -1.00 -7.28 12.17
N SER A 58 -0.39 -8.42 12.51
CA SER A 58 -0.13 -8.81 13.91
C SER A 58 0.91 -7.91 14.59
N SER A 59 1.76 -7.27 13.79
CA SER A 59 2.75 -6.31 14.25
C SER A 59 2.18 -4.92 14.53
N ILE A 60 0.88 -4.68 14.30
CA ILE A 60 0.23 -3.39 14.48
C ILE A 60 -0.68 -3.42 15.70
N ALA A 61 -0.34 -2.54 16.66
CA ALA A 61 -1.02 -2.49 17.95
C ALA A 61 -2.52 -2.18 17.78
N GLY A 62 -3.36 -3.16 18.09
CA GLY A 62 -4.81 -3.02 18.08
C GLY A 62 -5.50 -3.49 16.79
N TRP A 63 -4.81 -4.16 15.88
CA TRP A 63 -5.42 -4.76 14.68
C TRP A 63 -5.79 -6.22 14.87
N LYS A 64 -4.82 -7.13 14.70
CA LYS A 64 -5.07 -8.56 14.69
C LYS A 64 -4.16 -9.31 15.64
N ALA A 65 -4.70 -10.38 16.22
CA ALA A 65 -3.89 -11.33 16.96
C ALA A 65 -3.07 -12.19 15.99
N ILE A 66 -1.98 -12.80 16.47
CA ILE A 66 -1.01 -13.56 15.65
C ILE A 66 -1.70 -14.67 14.82
N ASN A 67 -2.83 -15.22 15.28
CA ASN A 67 -3.56 -16.28 14.60
C ASN A 67 -4.48 -15.80 13.46
N GLU A 68 -4.65 -14.49 13.27
CA GLU A 68 -5.40 -13.87 12.18
C GLU A 68 -4.61 -12.67 11.60
N SER A 69 -3.31 -12.84 11.44
CA SER A 69 -2.36 -11.77 11.07
C SER A 69 -2.60 -11.18 9.68
N ASP A 70 -3.09 -11.97 8.75
CA ASP A 70 -3.10 -11.61 7.33
C ASP A 70 -4.13 -10.49 7.06
N MET A 71 -3.64 -9.40 6.49
CA MET A 71 -4.44 -8.24 6.11
C MET A 71 -4.07 -7.78 4.71
N SER A 72 -5.00 -7.08 4.04
CA SER A 72 -4.80 -6.47 2.73
C SER A 72 -4.97 -4.95 2.81
N LEU A 73 -4.05 -4.19 2.20
CA LEU A 73 -4.18 -2.74 1.99
C LEU A 73 -4.75 -2.47 0.61
N ILE A 74 -5.86 -1.74 0.56
CA ILE A 74 -6.53 -1.25 -0.67
C ILE A 74 -6.64 0.27 -0.59
#